data_AF-A0A2V5UFY4-F1
#
_entry.id   AF-A0A2V5UFY4-F1
#
_cell.length_a   1.000
_cell.length_b   1.000
_cell.length_c   1.000
_cell.angle_alpha   90.00
_cell.angle_beta   90.00
_cell.angle_gamma   90.00
#
_symmetry.space_group_name_H-M   'P 1'
#
loop_
_entity.id
_entity.type
_entity.pdbx_description
1 polymer ?
#
loop_
_entity_poly.entity_id
_entity_poly.type
_entity_poly.pdbx_seq_one_letter_code
_entity_poly.pdbx_strand_id
1 'polypeptide(L)'
;MVARYAKSYVDRLYQTKDIFALHSVISVVGRHRDLPEQFSLFLRLWDWCCSTRSGIWQYYEGVSADEFESLAGALERFGLHELSKRYRSGMSTWKEPEGCGELDRWIENHWPELEATAFRLIADSRECLYDES
;
A
#
# COMPACT_ATOMS: atom_id res chain seq x y z
N MET A 1 14.73 -1.48 -20.54
CA MET A 1 15.22 -2.77 -20.01
C MET A 1 14.15 -3.26 -19.05
N VAL A 2 13.55 -4.43 -19.29
CA VAL A 2 12.54 -5.00 -18.37
C VAL A 2 13.31 -5.52 -17.17
N ALA A 3 12.99 -5.03 -15.97
CA ALA A 3 13.59 -5.58 -14.76
C ALA A 3 13.13 -7.04 -14.60
N ARG A 4 14.11 -7.94 -14.50
CA ARG A 4 13.90 -9.38 -14.40
C ARG A 4 14.36 -9.84 -13.02
N TYR A 5 13.44 -10.39 -12.24
CA TYR A 5 13.73 -10.92 -10.91
C TYR A 5 13.66 -12.45 -10.94
N ALA A 6 14.71 -13.10 -10.46
CA ALA A 6 14.72 -14.56 -10.35
C ALA A 6 13.57 -15.03 -9.45
N LYS A 7 12.87 -16.10 -9.86
CA LYS A 7 11.79 -16.72 -9.07
C LYS A 7 12.21 -17.01 -7.62
N SER A 8 13.41 -17.57 -7.43
CA SER A 8 13.95 -17.86 -6.09
C SER A 8 14.14 -16.62 -5.22
N TYR A 9 14.43 -15.46 -5.82
CA TYR A 9 14.51 -14.19 -5.10
C TYR A 9 13.12 -13.75 -4.64
N VAL A 10 12.12 -13.74 -5.53
CA VAL A 10 10.73 -13.41 -5.19
C VAL A 10 10.20 -14.34 -4.10
N ASP A 11 10.38 -15.65 -4.25
CA ASP A 11 9.95 -16.64 -3.26
C ASP A 11 10.54 -16.39 -1.88
N ARG A 12 11.83 -16.04 -1.82
CA ARG A 12 12.48 -15.66 -0.56
C ARG A 12 11.82 -14.45 0.08
N LEU A 13 11.48 -13.41 -0.70
CA LEU A 13 10.83 -12.21 -0.16
C LEU A 13 9.46 -12.50 0.45
N TYR A 14 8.67 -13.39 -0.16
CA TYR A 14 7.39 -13.83 0.41
C TYR A 14 7.57 -14.68 1.67
N GLN A 15 8.59 -15.54 1.71
CA GLN A 15 8.92 -16.36 2.89
C GLN A 15 9.35 -15.49 4.07
N THR A 16 10.18 -14.47 3.84
CA THR A 16 10.65 -13.56 4.88
C THR A 16 9.68 -12.42 5.17
N LYS A 17 8.60 -12.29 4.39
CA LYS A 17 7.66 -11.16 4.43
C LYS A 17 8.37 -9.80 4.37
N ASP A 18 9.38 -9.70 3.51
CA ASP A 18 10.14 -8.46 3.34
C ASP A 18 9.33 -7.46 2.51
N ILE A 19 8.43 -6.73 3.18
CA ILE A 19 7.45 -5.83 2.53
C ILE A 19 8.14 -4.68 1.80
N PHE A 20 9.24 -4.14 2.33
CA PHE A 20 9.99 -3.08 1.65
C PHE A 20 10.61 -3.57 0.33
N ALA A 21 11.19 -4.76 0.34
CA ALA A 21 11.70 -5.37 -0.89
C ALA A 21 10.56 -5.73 -1.86
N LEU A 22 9.44 -6.27 -1.36
CA LEU A 22 8.25 -6.58 -2.18
C LEU A 22 7.68 -5.32 -2.81
N HIS A 23 7.54 -4.22 -2.06
CA HIS A 23 7.13 -2.91 -2.56
C HIS A 23 8.02 -2.45 -3.72
N SER A 24 9.33 -2.57 -3.56
CA SER A 24 10.30 -2.19 -4.58
C SER A 24 10.17 -3.06 -5.84
N VAL A 25 10.08 -4.38 -5.70
CA VAL A 25 9.91 -5.33 -6.81
C VAL A 25 8.61 -5.05 -7.56
N ILE A 26 7.48 -4.96 -6.84
CA ILE A 26 6.15 -4.76 -7.43
C ILE A 26 6.09 -3.40 -8.15
N SER A 27 6.65 -2.34 -7.56
CA SER A 27 6.74 -1.02 -8.19
C SER A 27 7.50 -1.05 -9.51
N VAL A 28 8.60 -1.80 -9.58
CA VAL A 28 9.41 -1.91 -10.79
C VAL A 28 8.70 -2.76 -11.84
N VAL A 29 8.14 -3.92 -11.46
CA VAL A 29 7.42 -4.81 -12.39
C VAL A 29 6.17 -4.11 -12.95
N GLY A 30 5.40 -3.43 -12.11
CA GLY A 30 4.19 -2.71 -12.50
C GLY A 30 4.42 -1.53 -13.46
N ARG A 31 5.65 -1.02 -13.58
CA ARG A 31 6.01 -0.04 -14.61
C ARG A 31 6.22 -0.65 -15.99
N HIS A 32 6.43 -1.96 -16.05
CA HIS A 32 6.77 -2.67 -17.28
C HIS A 32 5.64 -3.57 -17.79
N ARG A 33 4.72 -3.98 -16.91
CA ARG A 33 3.54 -4.78 -17.26
C ARG A 33 2.37 -4.50 -16.34
N ASP A 34 1.17 -4.77 -16.83
CA ASP A 34 -0.03 -4.71 -16.01
C ASP A 34 0.00 -5.81 -14.96
N LEU A 35 -0.26 -5.42 -13.72
CA LEU A 35 -0.41 -6.33 -12.59
C LEU A 35 -1.86 -6.31 -12.11
N PRO A 36 -2.34 -7.42 -11.52
CA PRO A 36 -3.63 -7.45 -10.86
C PRO A 36 -3.82 -6.30 -9.85
N GLU A 37 -5.06 -5.83 -9.69
CA GLU A 37 -5.42 -4.65 -8.89
C GLU A 37 -4.89 -4.72 -7.44
N GLN A 38 -4.83 -5.90 -6.85
CA GLN A 38 -4.33 -6.10 -5.48
C GLN A 38 -2.88 -5.62 -5.29
N PHE A 39 -2.05 -5.66 -6.34
CA PHE A 39 -0.70 -5.12 -6.28
C PHE A 39 -0.70 -3.60 -6.23
N SER A 40 -1.56 -2.95 -7.02
CA SER A 40 -1.73 -1.50 -6.95
C SER A 40 -2.26 -1.07 -5.59
N LEU A 41 -3.25 -1.79 -5.05
CA LEU A 41 -3.78 -1.53 -3.72
C LEU A 41 -2.71 -1.70 -2.64
N PHE A 42 -1.89 -2.75 -2.72
CA PHE A 42 -0.77 -2.96 -1.80
C PHE A 42 0.22 -1.79 -1.81
N LEU A 43 0.68 -1.35 -2.98
CA LEU A 43 1.63 -0.24 -3.10
C LEU A 43 1.05 1.02 -2.45
N ARG A 44 -0.18 1.38 -2.81
CA ARG A 44 -0.82 2.63 -2.37
C ARG A 44 -1.18 2.61 -0.89
N LEU A 45 -1.61 1.47 -0.36
CA LEU A 45 -1.84 1.28 1.07
C LEU A 45 -0.53 1.43 1.84
N TRP A 46 0.55 0.82 1.36
CA TRP A 46 1.85 0.88 2.01
C TRP A 46 2.45 2.29 2.00
N ASP A 47 2.38 2.99 0.87
CA ASP A 47 2.81 4.39 0.75
C ASP A 47 2.05 5.30 1.72
N TRP A 48 0.73 5.11 1.84
CA TRP A 48 -0.09 5.83 2.80
C TRP A 48 0.34 5.55 4.26
N CYS A 49 0.49 4.27 4.63
CA CYS A 49 0.95 3.88 5.97
C CYS A 49 2.33 4.47 6.30
N CYS A 50 3.28 4.43 5.35
CA CYS A 50 4.64 4.95 5.55
C CYS A 50 4.72 6.47 5.65
N SER A 51 3.69 7.19 5.22
CA SER A 51 3.67 8.67 5.21
C SER A 51 3.61 9.28 6.61
N THR A 52 3.27 8.50 7.65
CA THR A 52 3.30 8.95 9.04
C THR A 52 4.68 9.40 9.52
N ARG A 53 5.75 8.89 8.91
CA ARG A 53 7.14 9.25 9.27
C ARG A 53 7.45 10.74 9.05
N SER A 54 6.70 11.41 8.19
CA SER A 54 6.82 12.85 7.92
C SER A 54 5.52 13.60 8.26
N GLY A 55 4.56 12.90 8.86
CA GLY A 55 3.20 13.35 9.14
C GLY A 55 2.24 13.04 7.98
N ILE A 56 1.14 12.34 8.28
CA ILE A 56 0.15 11.90 7.29
C ILE A 56 -0.51 13.06 6.52
N TRP A 57 -0.47 14.29 7.06
CA TRP A 57 -0.99 15.49 6.39
C TRP A 57 -0.32 15.74 5.04
N GLN A 58 0.98 15.45 4.90
CA GLN A 58 1.73 15.66 3.65
C GLN A 58 1.24 14.75 2.53
N TYR A 59 0.82 13.53 2.89
CA TYR A 59 0.21 12.61 1.94
C TYR A 59 -1.09 13.20 1.38
N TYR A 60 -1.97 13.71 2.25
CA TYR A 60 -3.25 14.28 1.82
C TYR A 60 -3.11 15.63 1.11
N GLU A 61 -2.06 16.40 1.40
CA GLU A 61 -1.73 17.60 0.65
C GLU A 61 -1.36 17.29 -0.81
N GLY A 62 -0.65 16.16 -1.04
CA GLY A 62 -0.14 15.79 -2.36
C GLY A 62 -1.08 14.94 -3.22
N VAL A 63 -2.10 14.30 -2.64
CA VAL A 63 -2.99 13.38 -3.37
C VAL A 63 -4.11 14.13 -4.11
N SER A 64 -4.33 13.78 -5.38
CA SER A 64 -5.46 14.33 -6.14
C SER A 64 -6.81 13.71 -5.71
N ALA A 65 -7.93 14.37 -6.05
CA ALA A 65 -9.26 13.84 -5.75
C ALA A 65 -9.54 12.48 -6.43
N ASP A 66 -9.07 12.30 -7.67
CA ASP A 66 -9.24 11.06 -8.42
C ASP A 66 -8.42 9.91 -7.81
N GLU A 67 -7.18 10.19 -7.40
CA GLU A 67 -6.36 9.22 -6.68
C GLU A 67 -7.00 8.86 -5.34
N PHE A 68 -7.45 9.86 -4.58
CA PHE A 68 -8.12 9.63 -3.30
C PHE A 68 -9.33 8.70 -3.45
N GLU A 69 -10.28 9.02 -4.34
CA GLU A 69 -11.48 8.18 -4.53
C GLU A 69 -11.13 6.80 -5.09
N SER A 70 -10.09 6.71 -5.93
CA SER A 70 -9.60 5.43 -6.42
C SER A 70 -9.09 4.52 -5.29
N LEU A 71 -8.30 5.03 -4.34
CA LEU A 71 -7.81 4.22 -3.22
C LEU A 71 -8.96 3.89 -2.25
N ALA A 72 -9.77 4.88 -1.90
CA ALA A 72 -10.90 4.69 -1.01
C ALA A 72 -11.88 3.64 -1.56
N GLY A 73 -12.20 3.70 -2.85
CA GLY A 73 -13.04 2.71 -3.53
C GLY A 73 -12.39 1.33 -3.60
N ALA A 74 -11.08 1.23 -3.80
CA ALA A 74 -10.37 -0.05 -3.79
C ALA A 74 -10.39 -0.70 -2.41
N LEU A 75 -10.19 0.07 -1.33
CA LEU A 75 -10.29 -0.43 0.04
C LEU A 75 -11.69 -1.03 0.31
N GLU A 76 -12.76 -0.38 -0.13
CA GLU A 76 -14.12 -0.92 -0.02
C GLU A 76 -14.32 -2.21 -0.81
N ARG A 77 -13.87 -2.26 -2.09
CA ARG A 77 -14.01 -3.45 -2.95
C ARG A 77 -13.30 -4.68 -2.36
N PHE A 78 -12.19 -4.47 -1.66
CA PHE A 78 -11.41 -5.52 -1.01
C PHE A 78 -11.86 -5.81 0.43
N GLY A 79 -12.99 -5.23 0.88
CA GLY A 79 -13.56 -5.49 2.22
C GLY A 79 -12.79 -4.84 3.37
N LEU A 80 -11.93 -3.85 3.08
CA LEU A 80 -11.10 -3.13 4.05
C LEU A 80 -11.82 -1.88 4.58
N HIS A 81 -13.05 -2.07 5.07
CA HIS A 81 -13.97 -0.96 5.41
C HIS A 81 -13.42 -0.02 6.49
N GLU A 82 -12.77 -0.54 7.54
CA GLU A 82 -12.18 0.33 8.57
C GLU A 82 -11.01 1.16 8.01
N LEU A 83 -10.20 0.59 7.11
CA LEU A 83 -9.12 1.34 6.45
C LEU A 83 -9.69 2.43 5.54
N SER A 84 -10.72 2.11 4.75
CA SER A 84 -11.44 3.10 3.94
C SER A 84 -11.98 4.24 4.81
N LYS A 85 -12.61 3.91 5.95
CA LYS A 85 -13.13 4.91 6.89
C LYS A 85 -12.02 5.81 7.44
N ARG A 86 -10.89 5.25 7.88
CA ARG A 86 -9.75 6.02 8.42
C ARG A 86 -9.11 6.88 7.35
N TYR A 87 -8.94 6.33 6.15
CA TYR A 87 -8.42 7.04 4.98
C TYR A 87 -9.30 8.23 4.59
N ARG A 88 -10.62 8.02 4.52
CA ARG A 88 -11.58 9.10 4.24
C ARG A 88 -11.62 10.16 5.34
N SER A 89 -11.56 9.72 6.61
CA SER A 89 -11.49 10.64 7.75
C SER A 89 -10.27 11.54 7.66
N GLY A 90 -9.09 10.99 7.33
CA GLY A 90 -7.88 11.79 7.17
C GLY A 90 -8.01 12.87 6.10
N MET A 91 -8.62 12.56 4.95
CA MET A 91 -8.89 13.58 3.92
C MET A 91 -9.82 14.69 4.40
N SER A 92 -10.79 14.40 5.28
CA SER A 92 -11.68 15.43 5.81
C SER A 92 -11.03 16.32 6.88
N THR A 93 -10.01 15.82 7.59
CA THR A 93 -9.43 16.49 8.77
C THR A 93 -7.97 16.88 8.61
N TRP A 94 -7.34 16.67 7.45
CA TRP A 94 -5.87 16.81 7.36
C TRP A 94 -5.34 18.23 7.60
N LYS A 95 -6.18 19.24 7.39
CA LYS A 95 -5.85 20.66 7.64
C LYS A 95 -5.93 21.03 9.13
N GLU A 96 -6.50 20.16 9.95
CA GLU A 96 -6.63 20.34 11.39
C GLU A 96 -5.45 19.66 12.08
N PRO A 97 -4.63 20.39 12.86
CA PRO A 97 -3.47 19.82 13.53
C PRO A 97 -3.82 18.61 14.42
N GLU A 98 -4.95 18.64 15.13
CA GLU A 98 -5.38 17.52 15.97
C GLU A 98 -5.81 16.29 15.14
N GLY A 99 -6.44 16.49 13.98
CA GLY A 99 -6.95 15.42 13.12
C GLY A 99 -5.84 14.54 12.55
N CYS A 100 -4.76 15.16 12.07
CA CYS A 100 -3.58 14.42 11.59
C CYS A 100 -2.88 13.67 12.71
N GLY A 101 -2.69 14.33 13.87
CA GLY A 101 -2.04 13.69 15.01
C GLY A 101 -2.82 12.49 15.55
N GLU A 102 -4.15 12.44 15.44
CA GLU A 102 -4.93 11.24 15.77
C GLU A 102 -4.70 10.10 14.76
N LEU A 103 -4.71 10.41 13.47
CA LEU A 103 -4.51 9.39 12.43
C LEU A 103 -3.09 8.83 12.43
N ASP A 104 -2.08 9.69 12.61
CA ASP A 104 -0.67 9.26 12.77
C ASP A 104 -0.55 8.25 13.92
N ARG A 105 -1.08 8.61 15.10
CA ARG A 105 -1.10 7.71 16.28
C ARG A 105 -1.87 6.43 16.02
N TRP A 106 -2.98 6.50 15.31
CA TRP A 106 -3.77 5.31 14.97
C TRP A 106 -2.96 4.36 14.09
N ILE A 107 -2.29 4.87 13.05
CA ILE A 107 -1.43 4.06 12.17
C ILE A 107 -0.27 3.44 12.95
N GLU A 108 0.42 4.21 13.81
CA GLU A 108 1.51 3.70 14.64
C GLU A 108 1.05 2.55 15.56
N ASN A 109 -0.11 2.71 16.21
CA ASN A 109 -0.66 1.70 17.12
C ASN A 109 -1.16 0.44 16.41
N HIS A 110 -1.52 0.53 15.12
CA HIS A 110 -2.01 -0.60 14.32
C HIS A 110 -0.98 -1.06 13.28
N TRP A 111 0.28 -0.65 13.42
CA TRP A 111 1.32 -0.94 12.44
C TRP A 111 1.43 -2.44 12.11
N PRO A 112 1.45 -3.37 13.09
CA PRO A 112 1.52 -4.80 12.80
C PRO A 112 0.31 -5.32 12.01
N GLU A 113 -0.91 -4.84 12.31
CA GLU A 113 -2.12 -5.23 11.58
C GLU A 113 -2.15 -4.67 10.16
N LEU A 114 -1.67 -3.44 9.98
CA LEU A 114 -1.55 -2.79 8.68
C LEU A 114 -0.54 -3.53 7.79
N GLU A 115 0.61 -3.86 8.37
CA GLU A 115 1.67 -4.64 7.71
C GLU A 115 1.15 -6.03 7.28
N ALA A 116 0.48 -6.75 8.19
CA ALA A 116 -0.14 -8.03 7.88
C ALA A 116 -1.25 -7.92 6.83
N THR A 117 -2.02 -6.83 6.83
CA THR A 117 -3.08 -6.57 5.85
C THR A 117 -2.50 -6.29 4.46
N ALA A 118 -1.48 -5.44 4.37
CA ALA A 118 -0.78 -5.16 3.13
C ALA A 118 -0.21 -6.46 2.52
N PHE A 119 0.46 -7.29 3.32
CA PHE A 119 0.99 -8.55 2.81
C PHE A 119 -0.10 -9.51 2.33
N ARG A 120 -1.24 -9.61 3.03
CA ARG A 120 -2.36 -10.48 2.64
C ARG A 120 -2.93 -10.14 1.26
N LEU A 121 -2.89 -8.87 0.85
CA LEU A 121 -3.36 -8.47 -0.48
C LEU A 121 -2.62 -9.19 -1.61
N ILE A 122 -1.32 -9.45 -1.43
CA ILE A 122 -0.44 -9.99 -2.48
C ILE A 122 -0.05 -11.45 -2.25
N ALA A 123 -0.33 -12.00 -1.06
CA ALA A 123 0.16 -13.32 -0.61
C ALA A 123 -0.11 -14.45 -1.61
N ASP A 124 -1.31 -14.47 -2.20
CA ASP A 124 -1.75 -15.54 -3.11
C ASP A 124 -1.40 -15.27 -4.58
N SER A 125 -0.78 -14.13 -4.88
CA SER A 125 -0.50 -13.68 -6.25
C SER A 125 0.98 -13.64 -6.60
N ARG A 126 1.86 -14.25 -5.78
CA ARG A 126 3.32 -14.20 -5.99
C ARG A 126 3.75 -14.60 -7.40
N GLU A 127 3.02 -15.52 -8.03
CA GLU A 127 3.35 -16.06 -9.36
C GLU A 127 3.24 -15.00 -10.45
N CYS A 128 2.38 -13.99 -10.25
CA CYS A 128 2.27 -12.82 -11.13
C CYS A 128 3.53 -11.93 -11.11
N LEU A 129 4.52 -12.21 -10.26
CA LEU A 129 5.80 -11.50 -10.20
C LEU A 129 6.95 -12.29 -10.83
N TYR A 130 6.70 -13.53 -11.28
CA TYR A 130 7.72 -14.29 -11.99
C TYR A 130 7.90 -13.77 -13.42
N ASP A 131 9.09 -13.96 -13.97
CA ASP A 131 9.33 -13.83 -15.39
C ASP A 131 8.65 -15.00 -16.11
N GLU A 132 7.85 -14.70 -17.14
CA GLU A 132 7.50 -15.69 -18.15
C GLU A 132 8.80 -16.02 -18.88
N SER A 133 9.28 -17.24 -18.71
CA SER A 133 10.47 -17.76 -19.40
C SER A 133 10.20 -17.95 -20.88
#